data_AF-A0A838EYQ8-F1
#
_entry.id   AF-A0A838EYQ8-F1
#
_cell.length_a   1.000
_cell.length_b   1.000
_cell.length_c   1.000
_cell.angle_alpha   90.00
_cell.angle_beta   90.00
_cell.angle_gamma   90.00
#
_symmetry.space_group_name_H-M   'P 1'
#
loop_
_entity.id
_entity.type
_entity.pdbx_description
1 polymer ?
#
loop_
_entity_poly.entity_id
_entity_poly.type
_entity_poly.pdbx_seq_one_letter_code
_entity_poly.pdbx_strand_id
1 'polypeptide(L)'
;MQDLRSSNKELLLKINIEELTPTQVRLLKTVTSLLTNVMASDEESEYFEMSAELMRKVAETIKHADFANQNKDMDYGNQAVEFAVDFLNESMDQNSVRNIDN
;
A
#
# COMPACT_ATOMS: atom_id res chain seq x y z
N MET A 1 -24.12 -33.64 19.50
CA MET A 1 -22.90 -33.69 18.67
C MET A 1 -23.04 -32.55 17.67
N GLN A 2 -22.45 -31.39 17.95
CA GLN A 2 -22.62 -30.19 17.14
C GLN A 2 -21.21 -29.68 16.85
N ASP A 3 -20.68 -30.02 15.67
CA ASP A 3 -19.52 -29.30 15.16
C ASP A 3 -20.06 -28.11 14.38
N LEU A 4 -20.03 -26.96 15.05
CA LEU A 4 -20.54 -25.68 14.57
C LEU A 4 -19.63 -25.21 13.44
N ARG A 5 -20.14 -25.31 12.21
CA ARG A 5 -19.86 -24.45 11.04
C ARG A 5 -18.48 -23.80 11.06
N SER A 6 -17.59 -24.22 10.15
CA SER A 6 -16.42 -23.43 9.74
C SER A 6 -16.85 -21.97 9.60
N SER A 7 -16.45 -21.15 10.58
CA SER A 7 -16.67 -19.72 10.55
C SER A 7 -15.86 -19.23 9.36
N ASN A 8 -16.52 -18.90 8.23
CA ASN A 8 -15.90 -18.08 7.21
C ASN A 8 -15.55 -16.76 7.90
N LYS A 9 -14.29 -16.62 8.34
CA LYS A 9 -13.77 -15.42 8.97
C LYS A 9 -13.45 -14.42 7.88
N GLU A 10 -14.50 -13.89 7.26
CA GLU A 10 -14.40 -12.89 6.21
C GLU A 10 -14.34 -11.49 6.82
N LEU A 11 -13.42 -10.66 6.33
CA LEU A 11 -13.40 -9.22 6.59
C LEU A 11 -14.09 -8.50 5.44
N LEU A 12 -15.19 -7.79 5.74
CA LEU A 12 -15.87 -6.94 4.76
C LEU A 12 -15.39 -5.49 4.89
N LEU A 13 -14.77 -4.97 3.83
CA LEU A 13 -14.36 -3.57 3.74
C LEU A 13 -15.35 -2.77 2.88
N LYS A 14 -15.92 -1.70 3.43
CA LYS A 14 -16.80 -0.75 2.71
C LYS A 14 -16.12 0.60 2.65
N ILE A 15 -15.89 1.11 1.45
CA ILE A 15 -15.24 2.40 1.18
C ILE A 15 -16.18 3.24 0.32
N ASN A 16 -16.39 4.51 0.68
CA ASN A 16 -17.04 5.47 -0.22
C ASN A 16 -16.05 5.84 -1.33
N ILE A 17 -16.47 5.69 -2.58
CA ILE A 17 -15.63 5.92 -3.77
C ILE A 17 -16.08 7.12 -4.60
N GLU A 18 -17.06 7.91 -4.14
CA GLU A 18 -17.63 9.05 -4.89
C GLU A 18 -16.57 10.07 -5.33
N GLU A 19 -15.57 10.33 -4.48
CA GLU A 19 -14.49 11.27 -4.75
C GLU A 19 -13.23 10.60 -5.33
N LEU A 20 -13.29 9.30 -5.64
CA LEU A 20 -12.16 8.56 -6.16
C LEU A 20 -12.27 8.34 -7.66
N THR A 21 -11.17 8.58 -8.36
CA THR A 21 -11.02 8.22 -9.76
C THR A 21 -11.01 6.69 -9.93
N PRO A 22 -11.40 6.17 -11.12
CA PRO A 22 -11.31 4.73 -11.40
C PRO A 22 -9.91 4.14 -11.19
N THR A 23 -8.86 4.94 -11.43
CA THR A 23 -7.46 4.55 -11.19
C THR A 23 -7.18 4.38 -9.70
N GLN A 24 -7.56 5.34 -8.86
CA GLN A 24 -7.40 5.24 -7.40
C GLN A 24 -8.18 4.05 -6.83
N VAL A 25 -9.41 3.80 -7.29
CA VAL A 25 -10.20 2.63 -6.88
C VAL A 25 -9.48 1.32 -7.26
N ARG A 26 -8.87 1.24 -8.45
CA ARG A 26 -8.09 0.07 -8.86
C ARG A 26 -6.85 -0.11 -7.98
N LEU A 27 -6.11 0.95 -7.72
CA LEU A 27 -4.92 0.92 -6.88
C LEU A 27 -5.26 0.46 -5.45
N LEU A 28 -6.34 0.95 -4.85
CA LEU A 28 -6.81 0.50 -3.54
C LEU A 28 -7.11 -1.00 -3.50
N LYS A 29 -7.78 -1.53 -4.53
CA LYS A 29 -8.04 -2.97 -4.65
C LYS A 29 -6.74 -3.77 -4.74
N THR A 30 -5.82 -3.33 -5.59
CA THR A 30 -4.51 -3.99 -5.77
C THR A 30 -3.70 -4.00 -4.48
N VAL A 31 -3.55 -2.85 -3.81
CA VAL A 31 -2.81 -2.74 -2.54
C VAL A 31 -3.44 -3.62 -1.47
N THR A 32 -4.78 -3.64 -1.34
CA THR A 32 -5.47 -4.48 -0.36
C THR A 32 -5.26 -5.97 -0.63
N SER A 33 -5.28 -6.37 -1.91
CA SER A 33 -5.02 -7.76 -2.30
C SER A 33 -3.58 -8.16 -2.03
N LEU A 34 -2.61 -7.32 -2.39
CA LEU A 34 -1.19 -7.57 -2.14
C LEU A 34 -0.90 -7.64 -0.64
N LEU A 35 -1.49 -6.75 0.16
CA LEU A 35 -1.37 -6.78 1.62
C LEU A 35 -1.87 -8.11 2.19
N THR A 36 -3.01 -8.59 1.69
CA THR A 36 -3.57 -9.88 2.10
C THR A 36 -2.60 -11.02 1.76
N ASN A 37 -2.00 -11.01 0.57
CA ASN A 37 -1.05 -12.04 0.15
C ASN A 37 0.23 -12.01 0.99
N VAL A 38 0.80 -10.82 1.23
CA VAL A 38 1.98 -10.64 2.10
C VAL A 38 1.72 -11.17 3.50
N MET A 39 0.54 -10.89 4.08
CA MET A 39 0.18 -11.38 5.41
C MET A 39 -0.04 -12.89 5.49
N ALA A 40 -0.32 -13.56 4.37
CA ALA A 40 -0.64 -14.99 4.31
C ALA A 40 0.51 -15.86 3.78
N SER A 41 1.58 -15.25 3.27
CA SER A 41 2.72 -15.96 2.69
C SER A 41 3.47 -16.75 3.75
N ASP A 42 3.77 -18.02 3.44
CA ASP A 42 4.57 -18.93 4.25
C ASP A 42 5.95 -19.22 3.66
N GLU A 43 6.22 -18.74 2.45
CA GLU A 43 7.48 -18.89 1.74
C GLU A 43 8.27 -17.57 1.73
N GLU A 44 9.55 -17.64 2.12
CA GLU A 44 10.39 -16.46 2.33
C GLU A 44 10.61 -15.65 1.04
N SER A 45 10.89 -16.31 -0.08
CA SER A 45 11.16 -15.62 -1.34
C SER A 45 9.91 -14.93 -1.91
N GLU A 46 8.75 -15.57 -1.81
CA GLU A 46 7.45 -15.02 -2.20
C GLU A 46 7.08 -13.84 -1.30
N TYR A 47 7.30 -13.97 0.02
CA TYR A 47 7.10 -12.87 0.97
C TYR A 47 7.92 -11.64 0.57
N PHE A 48 9.20 -11.82 0.24
CA PHE A 48 10.07 -10.71 -0.20
C PHE A 48 9.59 -10.08 -1.50
N GLU A 49 9.28 -10.89 -2.52
CA GLU A 49 8.82 -10.40 -3.83
C GLU A 49 7.50 -9.62 -3.70
N MET A 50 6.53 -10.19 -2.99
CA MET A 50 5.23 -9.57 -2.77
C MET A 50 5.32 -8.30 -1.91
N SER A 51 6.21 -8.28 -0.92
CA SER A 51 6.46 -7.09 -0.11
C SER A 51 7.03 -5.96 -0.96
N ALA A 52 7.99 -6.26 -1.85
CA ALA A 52 8.56 -5.28 -2.77
C ALA A 52 7.52 -4.75 -3.79
N GLU A 53 6.64 -5.60 -4.30
CA GLU A 53 5.53 -5.18 -5.16
C GLU A 53 4.51 -4.32 -4.39
N LEU A 54 4.15 -4.70 -3.17
CA LEU A 54 3.26 -3.93 -2.31
C LEU A 54 3.80 -2.51 -2.07
N MET A 55 5.07 -2.38 -1.70
CA MET A 55 5.70 -1.08 -1.46
C MET A 55 5.68 -0.19 -2.72
N ARG A 56 6.00 -0.76 -3.90
CA ARG A 56 5.90 -0.04 -5.18
C ARG A 56 4.48 0.43 -5.46
N LYS A 57 3.47 -0.40 -5.19
CA LYS A 57 2.06 -0.03 -5.39
C LYS A 57 1.55 1.01 -4.39
N VAL A 58 2.05 1.00 -3.16
CA VAL A 58 1.76 2.06 -2.18
C VAL A 58 2.35 3.39 -2.65
N ALA A 59 3.60 3.41 -3.11
CA ALA A 59 4.20 4.62 -3.69
C ALA A 59 3.42 5.14 -4.92
N GLU A 60 3.00 4.25 -5.82
CA GLU A 60 2.13 4.60 -6.96
C GLU A 60 0.78 5.19 -6.49
N THR A 61 0.20 4.63 -5.42
CA THR A 61 -1.05 5.13 -4.85
C THR A 61 -0.89 6.55 -4.28
N ILE A 62 0.22 6.83 -3.60
CA ILE A 62 0.54 8.18 -3.08
C ILE A 62 0.71 9.19 -4.22
N LYS A 63 1.37 8.80 -5.32
CA LYS A 63 1.49 9.66 -6.52
C LYS A 63 0.15 10.02 -7.15
N HIS A 64 -0.82 9.13 -7.05
CA HIS A 64 -2.18 9.35 -7.53
C HIS A 64 -3.09 10.02 -6.49
N ALA A 65 -2.59 10.42 -5.32
CA ALA A 65 -3.40 11.13 -4.34
C ALA A 65 -3.87 12.48 -4.89
N ASP A 66 -5.09 12.88 -4.53
CA ASP A 66 -5.69 14.13 -5.03
C ASP A 66 -5.15 15.39 -4.34
N PHE A 67 -4.17 15.23 -3.43
CA PHE A 67 -3.62 16.31 -2.61
C PHE A 67 -3.17 17.52 -3.44
N ALA A 68 -2.36 17.29 -4.47
CA ALA A 68 -1.85 18.37 -5.31
C ALA A 68 -2.97 19.07 -6.13
N ASN A 69 -4.00 18.33 -6.53
CA ASN A 69 -5.14 18.89 -7.27
C ASN A 69 -6.12 19.67 -6.38
N GLN A 70 -6.24 19.28 -5.11
CA GLN A 70 -7.05 20.00 -4.12
C GLN A 70 -6.34 21.25 -3.58
N ASN A 71 -5.01 21.28 -3.68
CA ASN A 71 -4.18 22.37 -3.19
C ASN A 71 -3.45 23.07 -4.36
N LYS A 72 -4.17 23.41 -5.44
CA LYS A 72 -3.59 24.11 -6.61
C LYS A 72 -2.98 25.47 -6.28
N ASP A 73 -3.49 26.12 -5.23
CA ASP A 73 -2.98 27.40 -4.74
C ASP A 73 -1.72 27.24 -3.86
N MET A 74 -1.33 26.00 -3.55
CA MET A 74 -0.05 25.71 -2.93
C MET A 74 1.00 25.59 -4.03
N ASP A 75 1.95 26.53 -4.05
CA ASP A 75 3.04 26.60 -5.03
C ASP A 75 3.85 25.29 -5.18
N TYR A 76 3.75 24.39 -4.19
CA TYR A 76 4.56 23.18 -4.06
C TYR A 76 3.73 21.90 -3.89
N GLY A 77 2.44 21.89 -4.24
CA GLY A 77 1.57 20.70 -4.06
C GLY A 77 2.11 19.41 -4.70
N ASN A 78 2.68 19.50 -5.91
CA ASN A 78 3.34 18.36 -6.56
C ASN A 78 4.64 17.96 -5.84
N GLN A 79 5.41 18.94 -5.35
CA GLN A 79 6.65 18.67 -4.62
C GLN A 79 6.40 17.97 -3.29
N ALA A 80 5.26 18.24 -2.64
CA ALA A 80 4.88 17.53 -1.41
C ALA A 80 4.61 16.05 -1.68
N VAL A 81 3.99 15.73 -2.82
CA VAL A 81 3.75 14.34 -3.25
C VAL A 81 5.07 13.65 -3.62
N GLU A 82 5.94 14.33 -4.36
CA GLU A 82 7.28 13.83 -4.70
C GLU A 82 8.12 13.58 -3.44
N PHE A 83 8.16 14.55 -2.53
CA PHE A 83 8.82 14.42 -1.24
C PHE A 83 8.30 13.23 -0.44
N ALA A 84 6.97 13.00 -0.42
CA ALA A 84 6.40 11.85 0.31
C ALA A 84 6.87 10.51 -0.26
N VAL A 85 7.03 10.41 -1.58
CA VAL A 85 7.55 9.21 -2.24
C VAL A 85 9.05 9.06 -2.01
N ASP A 86 9.81 10.13 -2.13
CA ASP A 86 11.26 10.11 -1.92
C ASP A 86 11.60 9.76 -0.47
N PHE A 87 10.89 10.35 0.48
CA PHE A 87 11.00 10.02 1.90
C PHE A 87 10.66 8.55 2.20
N LEU A 88 9.64 8.00 1.52
CA LEU A 88 9.31 6.58 1.63
C LEU A 88 10.46 5.71 1.12
N ASN A 89 11.05 6.05 -0.04
CA ASN A 89 12.19 5.33 -0.61
C ASN A 89 13.42 5.40 0.30
N GLU A 90 13.79 6.59 0.78
CA GLU A 90 14.92 6.78 1.69
C GLU A 90 14.74 6.03 3.00
N SER A 91 13.52 6.00 3.55
CA SER A 91 13.20 5.27 4.78
C SER A 91 13.36 3.76 4.62
N MET A 92 13.11 3.22 3.42
CA MET A 92 13.37 1.81 3.13
C MET A 92 14.88 1.53 3.04
N ASP A 93 15.63 2.42 2.39
CA ASP A 93 17.08 2.27 2.22
C ASP A 93 17.84 2.38 3.55
N GLN A 94 17.50 3.35 4.41
CA GLN A 94 18.16 3.52 5.72
C GLN A 94 17.97 2.33 6.66
N ASN A 95 16.85 1.61 6.56
CA ASN A 95 16.58 0.43 7.37
C ASN A 95 17.26 -0.83 6.81
N SER A 96 17.66 -0.85 5.53
CA SER A 96 18.42 -1.97 4.94
C SER A 96 19.85 -2.08 5.49
N VAL A 97 20.44 -0.96 5.92
CA VAL A 97 21.83 -0.90 6.44
C VAL A 97 21.96 -1.51 7.85
N ARG A 98 20.85 -1.76 8.57
CA ARG A 98 20.89 -2.35 9.92
C ARG A 98 20.91 -3.87 9.98
N ASN A 99 20.89 -4.57 8.83
CA ASN A 99 20.88 -6.04 8.78
C ASN A 99 22.19 -6.66 8.25
N ILE A 100 23.29 -5.90 8.18
CA ILE A 100 24.63 -6.47 7.96
C ILE A 100 25.36 -6.43 9.30
N ASP A 101 25.01 -7.35 10.20
CA ASP A 101 25.85 -7.90 11.28
C ASP A 101 24.96 -8.72 12.23
N ASN A 102 24.80 -10.01 11.92
CA ASN A 102 24.69 -11.14 12.87
C ASN A 102 24.69 -12.48 12.10
#